data_AF-A0A507C1B3-F1
#
_entry.id   AF-A0A507C1B3-F1
#
_cell.length_a   1.000
_cell.length_b   1.000
_cell.length_c   1.000
_cell.angle_alpha   90.00
_cell.angle_beta   90.00
_cell.angle_gamma   90.00
#
_symmetry.space_group_name_H-M   'P 1'
#
loop_
_entity.id
_entity.type
_entity.pdbx_description
1 polymer ?
#
loop_
_entity_poly.entity_id
_entity_poly.type
_entity_poly.pdbx_seq_one_letter_code
_entity_poly.pdbx_strand_id
1 'polypeptide(L)'
;MTDYLRFKTDPAVREEYINAFGTIRISKILEDLDALAGSIAYLHADDGNKDTVPPTIVTASVDRIDMLQRIPPDQDIRMSGFVTFVGSSSLEVSITVDSLPTGAPPPGSENVLPENIESNPILAAKFIMVARDPVTGKAAQINGLKLETDEERRLFQSGAEAKARKQVAASTALTKLPPSVEEMVLVHDLHLQSKKFSDQKPENVIFMDETEISKVVICHPSERNIHGNVFGGFLMQSAYELAFANALIFARSAPFFICLDDISFLRPVHIGALLSMSSLVVYSPGAPSRSFQIKVKIDIIDPLQGTRDTSNEFHLTFGVAKDSASPLKAVIPQSYDEAMVFLEGRRRRKRWLVAAAHNTATLKGQGRKNIVGEEMLGVEDDIAKRV
;
A
#
# COMPACT_ATOMS: atom_id res chain seq x y z
N MET A 1 -10.66 -18.14 2.15
CA MET A 1 -10.70 -17.88 3.61
C MET A 1 -11.39 -16.55 3.84
N THR A 2 -12.13 -16.42 4.94
CA THR A 2 -12.87 -15.19 5.27
C THR A 2 -12.74 -14.90 6.75
N ASP A 3 -12.42 -13.65 7.08
CA ASP A 3 -12.36 -13.11 8.43
C ASP A 3 -13.28 -11.88 8.56
N TYR A 4 -13.73 -11.61 9.79
CA TYR A 4 -14.62 -10.50 10.10
C TYR A 4 -14.05 -9.64 11.22
N LEU A 5 -13.93 -8.33 10.97
CA LEU A 5 -13.63 -7.35 12.02
C LEU A 5 -14.92 -6.65 12.43
N ARG A 6 -15.33 -6.90 13.67
CA ARG A 6 -16.66 -6.58 14.19
C ARG A 6 -16.70 -5.21 14.87
N PHE A 7 -16.40 -4.14 14.14
CA PHE A 7 -16.33 -2.80 14.74
C PHE A 7 -17.67 -2.30 15.31
N LYS A 8 -18.80 -2.71 14.73
CA LYS A 8 -20.13 -2.30 15.20
C LYS A 8 -20.56 -3.14 16.39
N THR A 9 -20.33 -4.45 16.32
CA THR A 9 -20.87 -5.42 17.27
C THR A 9 -19.94 -5.75 18.43
N ASP A 10 -18.64 -5.48 18.31
CA ASP A 10 -17.63 -5.67 19.35
C ASP A 10 -16.85 -4.36 19.63
N PRO A 11 -17.21 -3.63 20.71
CA PRO A 11 -16.54 -2.38 21.06
C PRO A 11 -15.05 -2.51 21.37
N ALA A 12 -14.59 -3.66 21.88
CA ALA A 12 -13.19 -3.87 22.23
C ALA A 12 -12.33 -3.99 20.96
N VAL A 13 -12.83 -4.73 19.97
CA VAL A 13 -12.23 -4.78 18.62
C VAL A 13 -12.23 -3.39 17.99
N ARG A 14 -13.31 -2.62 18.10
CA ARG A 14 -13.31 -1.24 17.57
C ARG A 14 -12.28 -0.34 18.24
N GLU A 15 -12.16 -0.40 19.57
CA GLU A 15 -11.22 0.42 20.33
C GLU A 15 -9.77 0.14 19.92
N GLU A 16 -9.45 -1.12 19.63
CA GLU A 16 -8.13 -1.53 19.17
C GLU A 16 -7.77 -0.94 17.78
N TYR A 17 -8.76 -0.72 16.93
CA TYR A 17 -8.62 -0.32 15.53
C TYR A 17 -8.93 1.15 15.26
N ILE A 18 -9.50 1.89 16.20
CA ILE A 18 -9.77 3.33 16.01
C ILE A 18 -8.51 4.15 16.32
N ASN A 19 -8.31 5.24 15.57
CA ASN A 19 -7.24 6.20 15.83
C ASN A 19 -7.77 7.42 16.62
N ALA A 20 -6.85 8.32 16.99
CA ALA A 20 -7.17 9.55 17.71
C ALA A 20 -8.12 10.51 16.96
N PHE A 21 -8.35 10.30 15.66
CA PHE A 21 -9.25 11.08 14.81
C PHE A 21 -10.63 10.41 14.63
N GLY A 22 -10.91 9.31 15.35
CA GLY A 22 -12.17 8.58 15.25
C GLY A 22 -12.32 7.77 13.96
N THR A 23 -11.23 7.50 13.24
CA THR A 23 -11.22 6.71 12.00
C THR A 23 -10.44 5.41 12.20
N ILE A 24 -10.65 4.43 11.33
CA ILE A 24 -9.93 3.15 11.42
C ILE A 24 -8.44 3.33 11.09
N ARG A 25 -7.59 2.68 11.88
CA ARG A 25 -6.13 2.55 11.71
C ARG A 25 -5.85 1.65 10.52
N ILE A 26 -5.69 2.26 9.34
CA ILE A 26 -5.31 1.55 8.11
C ILE A 26 -4.00 0.75 8.30
N SER A 27 -3.08 1.22 9.15
CA SER A 27 -1.85 0.48 9.47
C SER A 27 -2.11 -0.93 10.00
N LYS A 28 -3.14 -1.11 10.85
CA LYS A 28 -3.56 -2.44 11.34
C LYS A 28 -4.22 -3.28 10.25
N ILE A 29 -5.06 -2.66 9.43
CA ILE A 29 -5.70 -3.37 8.31
C ILE A 29 -4.64 -3.90 7.33
N LEU A 30 -3.59 -3.13 7.03
CA LEU A 30 -2.49 -3.61 6.16
C LEU A 30 -1.72 -4.79 6.77
N GLU A 31 -1.57 -4.79 8.09
CA GLU A 31 -0.97 -5.90 8.84
C GLU A 31 -1.83 -7.17 8.77
N ASP A 32 -3.14 -7.03 9.01
CA ASP A 32 -4.11 -8.14 8.94
C ASP A 32 -4.20 -8.72 7.53
N LEU A 33 -4.17 -7.87 6.50
CA LEU A 33 -4.20 -8.30 5.11
C LEU A 33 -3.00 -9.20 4.77
N ASP A 34 -1.80 -8.84 5.25
CA ASP A 34 -0.62 -9.68 5.07
C ASP A 34 -0.77 -10.99 5.85
N ALA A 35 -1.26 -10.95 7.09
CA ALA A 35 -1.46 -12.14 7.92
C ALA A 35 -2.48 -13.12 7.30
N LEU A 36 -3.57 -12.59 6.74
CA LEU A 36 -4.58 -13.34 6.00
C LEU A 36 -3.98 -13.93 4.71
N ALA A 37 -3.18 -13.15 3.97
CA ALA A 37 -2.48 -13.64 2.78
C ALA A 37 -1.54 -14.80 3.11
N GLY A 38 -0.78 -14.68 4.20
CA GLY A 38 0.06 -15.74 4.76
C GLY A 38 -0.75 -16.99 5.07
N SER A 39 -1.85 -16.86 5.81
CA SER A 39 -2.72 -17.98 6.21
C SER A 39 -3.31 -18.71 5.00
N ILE A 40 -3.81 -17.97 4.01
CA ILE A 40 -4.32 -18.55 2.75
C ILE A 40 -3.20 -19.28 2.01
N ALA A 41 -1.99 -18.72 1.99
CA ALA A 41 -0.87 -19.33 1.29
C ALA A 41 -0.39 -20.64 1.95
N TYR A 42 -0.35 -20.70 3.28
CA TYR A 42 -0.07 -21.94 4.01
C TYR A 42 -1.16 -22.98 3.80
N LEU A 43 -2.43 -22.56 3.86
CA LEU A 43 -3.55 -23.45 3.60
C LEU A 43 -3.50 -24.05 2.18
N HIS A 44 -3.07 -23.26 1.19
CA HIS A 44 -2.90 -23.74 -0.19
C HIS A 44 -1.70 -24.68 -0.34
N ALA A 45 -0.64 -24.49 0.45
CA ALA A 45 0.57 -25.29 0.41
C ALA A 45 0.42 -26.64 1.14
N ASP A 46 -0.52 -26.75 2.07
CA ASP A 46 -0.80 -27.98 2.82
C ASP A 46 -1.26 -29.10 1.86
N ASP A 47 -0.56 -30.23 1.91
CA ASP A 47 -0.88 -31.45 1.14
C ASP A 47 -1.64 -32.49 1.98
N GLY A 48 -1.96 -32.15 3.24
CA GLY A 48 -2.62 -33.03 4.20
C GLY A 48 -1.72 -34.14 4.76
N ASN A 49 -0.44 -34.18 4.39
CA ASN A 49 0.51 -35.17 4.86
C ASN A 49 1.35 -34.61 6.01
N LYS A 50 1.24 -35.24 7.18
CA LYS A 50 1.97 -34.83 8.39
C LYS A 50 3.49 -35.01 8.29
N ASP A 51 3.94 -35.87 7.39
CA ASP A 51 5.37 -36.13 7.17
C ASP A 51 6.00 -35.15 6.16
N THR A 52 5.18 -34.39 5.42
CA THR A 52 5.68 -33.35 4.52
C THR A 52 6.12 -32.14 5.33
N VAL A 53 7.40 -31.77 5.21
CA VAL A 53 7.90 -30.53 5.81
C VAL A 53 7.32 -29.35 5.03
N PRO A 54 6.52 -28.47 5.66
CA PRO A 54 5.89 -27.37 4.94
C PRO A 54 6.94 -26.36 4.46
N PRO A 55 6.76 -25.75 3.27
CA PRO A 55 7.66 -24.72 2.80
C PRO A 55 7.58 -23.47 3.69
N THR A 56 8.68 -22.74 3.78
CA THR A 56 8.69 -21.39 4.33
C THR A 56 8.09 -20.42 3.31
N ILE A 57 6.90 -19.90 3.60
CA ILE A 57 6.21 -18.91 2.77
C ILE A 57 6.39 -17.51 3.36
N VAL A 58 6.86 -16.59 2.54
CA VAL A 58 7.04 -15.17 2.90
C VAL A 58 6.42 -14.26 1.85
N THR A 59 6.02 -13.06 2.27
CA THR A 59 5.53 -12.01 1.38
C THR A 59 6.69 -11.45 0.58
N ALA A 60 6.64 -11.60 -0.75
CA ALA A 60 7.67 -11.08 -1.65
C ALA A 60 7.32 -9.70 -2.19
N SER A 61 6.05 -9.46 -2.48
CA SER A 61 5.60 -8.16 -2.95
C SER A 61 4.10 -8.01 -2.73
N VAL A 62 3.65 -6.77 -2.64
CA VAL A 62 2.23 -6.42 -2.59
C VAL A 62 1.98 -5.52 -3.78
N ASP A 63 0.96 -5.84 -4.57
CA ASP A 63 0.54 -4.93 -5.63
C ASP A 63 -0.19 -3.73 -5.05
N ARG A 64 -0.32 -2.69 -5.86
CA ARG A 64 -0.98 -1.45 -5.50
C ARG A 64 -2.34 -1.69 -4.83
N ILE A 65 -2.56 -1.04 -3.68
CA ILE A 65 -3.82 -1.04 -2.94
C ILE A 65 -4.45 0.34 -3.07
N ASP A 66 -5.65 0.40 -3.66
CA ASP A 66 -6.43 1.62 -3.80
C ASP A 66 -7.67 1.57 -2.88
N MET A 67 -7.90 2.66 -2.14
CA MET A 67 -9.13 2.83 -1.36
C MET A 67 -10.26 3.29 -2.28
N LEU A 68 -11.36 2.54 -2.30
CA LEU A 68 -12.60 2.92 -3.01
C LEU A 68 -13.48 3.79 -2.11
N GLN A 69 -13.45 3.51 -0.80
CA GLN A 69 -14.11 4.28 0.24
C GLN A 69 -13.30 4.20 1.54
N ARG A 70 -13.58 5.12 2.47
CA ARG A 70 -12.99 5.10 3.82
C ARG A 70 -13.60 3.93 4.61
N ILE A 71 -12.83 3.32 5.49
CA ILE A 71 -13.33 2.23 6.34
C ILE A 71 -14.25 2.84 7.43
N PRO A 72 -15.55 2.50 7.45
CA PRO A 72 -16.47 3.01 8.45
C PRO A 72 -16.16 2.40 9.83
N PRO A 73 -15.96 3.22 10.89
CA PRO A 73 -15.69 2.70 12.23
C PRO A 73 -16.95 2.14 12.93
N ASP A 74 -18.13 2.36 12.35
CA ASP A 74 -19.44 2.00 12.87
C ASP A 74 -20.11 0.83 12.10
N GLN A 75 -19.38 0.18 11.21
CA GLN A 75 -19.83 -1.01 10.48
C GLN A 75 -18.82 -2.14 10.62
N ASP A 76 -19.31 -3.37 10.66
CA ASP A 76 -18.44 -4.54 10.58
C ASP A 76 -17.84 -4.62 9.17
N ILE A 77 -16.63 -5.17 9.06
CA ILE A 77 -15.98 -5.41 7.77
C ILE A 77 -15.66 -6.88 7.60
N ARG A 78 -15.70 -7.33 6.35
CA ARG A 78 -15.32 -8.68 5.91
C ARG A 78 -14.06 -8.59 5.09
N MET A 79 -13.07 -9.42 5.43
CA MET A 79 -11.89 -9.66 4.62
C MET A 79 -11.99 -11.07 4.04
N SER A 80 -12.00 -11.18 2.72
CA SER A 80 -12.13 -12.48 2.04
C SER A 80 -11.03 -12.61 1.01
N GLY A 81 -10.36 -13.75 0.98
CA GLY A 81 -9.28 -13.98 0.04
C GLY A 81 -9.15 -15.42 -0.44
N PHE A 82 -8.53 -15.55 -1.60
CA PHE A 82 -8.27 -16.81 -2.28
C PHE A 82 -7.06 -16.69 -3.22
N VAL A 83 -6.49 -17.83 -3.61
CA VAL A 83 -5.36 -17.87 -4.53
C VAL A 83 -5.86 -17.69 -5.96
N THR A 84 -5.37 -16.66 -6.66
CA THR A 84 -5.78 -16.33 -8.04
C THR A 84 -4.81 -16.80 -9.09
N PHE A 85 -3.53 -16.94 -8.74
CA PHE A 85 -2.48 -17.37 -9.67
C PHE A 85 -1.40 -18.15 -8.93
N VAL A 86 -0.84 -19.15 -9.61
CA VAL A 86 0.27 -19.97 -9.09
C VAL A 86 1.34 -20.07 -10.17
N GLY A 87 2.58 -19.74 -9.80
CA GLY A 87 3.80 -20.00 -10.56
C GLY A 87 4.50 -21.28 -10.08
N SER A 88 5.80 -21.41 -10.34
CA SER A 88 6.56 -22.59 -9.89
C SER A 88 6.75 -22.62 -8.36
N SER A 89 7.11 -21.48 -7.78
CA SER A 89 7.47 -21.31 -6.36
C SER A 89 6.88 -20.02 -5.77
N SER A 90 5.82 -19.52 -6.39
CA SER A 90 5.16 -18.27 -6.04
C SER A 90 3.67 -18.38 -6.24
N LEU A 91 2.89 -17.68 -5.45
CA LEU A 91 1.44 -17.61 -5.59
C LEU A 91 0.93 -16.18 -5.36
N GLU A 92 -0.12 -15.81 -6.08
CA GLU A 92 -0.86 -14.56 -5.89
C GLU A 92 -2.10 -14.87 -5.04
N VAL A 93 -2.20 -14.20 -3.90
CA VAL A 93 -3.39 -14.22 -3.05
C VAL A 93 -4.14 -12.90 -3.27
N SER A 94 -5.35 -12.98 -3.79
CA SER A 94 -6.25 -11.84 -3.92
C SER A 94 -7.13 -11.75 -2.68
N ILE A 95 -7.22 -10.57 -2.09
CA ILE A 95 -8.03 -10.27 -0.91
C ILE A 95 -8.93 -9.07 -1.22
N THR A 96 -10.20 -9.18 -0.90
CA THR A 96 -11.17 -8.08 -0.92
C THR A 96 -11.59 -7.72 0.49
N VAL A 97 -11.79 -6.43 0.73
CA VAL A 97 -12.37 -5.94 1.98
C VAL A 97 -13.67 -5.24 1.65
N ASP A 98 -14.74 -5.62 2.33
CA ASP A 98 -16.06 -5.04 2.17
C ASP A 98 -16.60 -4.56 3.52
N SER A 99 -17.29 -3.42 3.53
CA SER A 99 -18.13 -3.03 4.68
C SER A 99 -19.44 -3.80 4.64
N LEU A 100 -19.96 -4.18 5.82
CA LEU A 100 -21.23 -4.85 6.02
C LEU A 100 -22.20 -3.95 6.82
N PRO A 101 -23.01 -3.11 6.15
CA PRO A 101 -23.94 -2.21 6.83
C PRO A 101 -24.95 -2.93 7.74
N THR A 102 -25.36 -4.13 7.31
CA THR A 102 -26.30 -5.02 8.02
C THR A 102 -25.64 -5.80 9.16
N GLY A 103 -24.31 -5.74 9.30
CA GLY A 103 -23.52 -6.44 10.33
C GLY A 103 -22.94 -7.77 9.85
N ALA A 104 -21.91 -8.24 10.54
CA ALA A 104 -21.32 -9.56 10.31
C ALA A 104 -22.26 -10.67 10.84
N PRO A 105 -22.17 -11.90 10.28
CA PRO A 105 -22.82 -13.07 10.87
C PRO A 105 -22.41 -13.25 12.35
N PRO A 106 -23.34 -13.74 13.20
CA PRO A 106 -23.01 -14.11 14.58
C PRO A 106 -21.78 -15.04 14.65
N PRO A 107 -20.90 -14.86 15.64
CA PRO A 107 -19.79 -15.78 15.85
C PRO A 107 -20.25 -17.25 15.89
N GLY A 108 -19.61 -18.11 15.09
CA GLY A 108 -19.95 -19.52 14.94
C GLY A 108 -20.93 -19.84 13.80
N SER A 109 -21.47 -18.84 13.11
CA SER A 109 -22.35 -19.00 11.94
C SER A 109 -21.73 -18.52 10.62
N GLU A 110 -20.42 -18.23 10.61
CA GLU A 110 -19.71 -17.67 9.45
C GLU A 110 -19.77 -18.57 8.20
N ASN A 111 -19.94 -19.87 8.38
CA ASN A 111 -20.04 -20.84 7.27
C ASN A 111 -21.40 -20.78 6.54
N VAL A 112 -22.41 -20.13 7.13
CA VAL A 112 -23.71 -19.89 6.53
C VAL A 112 -23.76 -18.43 6.10
N LEU A 113 -23.16 -18.12 4.96
CA LEU A 113 -23.32 -16.80 4.36
C LEU A 113 -24.80 -16.64 3.97
N PRO A 114 -25.53 -15.68 4.54
CA PRO A 114 -26.83 -15.31 3.99
C PRO A 114 -26.62 -14.92 2.53
N GLU A 115 -27.41 -15.49 1.61
CA GLU A 115 -27.27 -15.28 0.16
C GLU A 115 -27.29 -13.80 -0.24
N ASN A 116 -27.75 -12.90 0.63
CA ASN A 116 -27.89 -11.46 0.39
C ASN A 116 -27.34 -10.58 1.54
N ILE A 117 -26.15 -10.86 2.08
CA ILE A 117 -25.47 -9.82 2.90
C ILE A 117 -25.11 -8.65 1.97
N GLU A 118 -25.75 -7.51 2.18
CA GLU A 118 -25.35 -6.25 1.56
C GLU A 118 -23.90 -5.94 1.93
N SER A 119 -23.05 -5.78 0.92
CA SER A 119 -21.64 -5.49 1.09
C SER A 119 -21.17 -4.41 0.13
N ASN A 120 -20.41 -3.44 0.62
CA ASN A 120 -19.83 -2.38 -0.21
C ASN A 120 -18.30 -2.51 -0.25
N PRO A 121 -17.69 -2.55 -1.44
CA PRO A 121 -16.25 -2.76 -1.58
C PRO A 121 -15.47 -1.56 -1.03
N ILE A 122 -14.50 -1.84 -0.16
CA ILE A 122 -13.59 -0.85 0.44
C ILE A 122 -12.28 -0.80 -0.33
N LEU A 123 -11.65 -1.96 -0.50
CA LEU A 123 -10.37 -2.11 -1.21
C LEU A 123 -10.24 -3.54 -1.73
N ALA A 124 -9.35 -3.71 -2.70
CA ALA A 124 -8.83 -5.00 -3.10
C ALA A 124 -7.29 -4.95 -3.04
N ALA A 125 -6.69 -6.03 -2.59
CA ALA A 125 -5.25 -6.17 -2.45
C ALA A 125 -4.79 -7.50 -3.06
N LYS A 126 -3.58 -7.51 -3.62
CA LYS A 126 -2.96 -8.73 -4.13
C LYS A 126 -1.58 -8.89 -3.51
N PHE A 127 -1.39 -10.02 -2.86
CA PHE A 127 -0.15 -10.40 -2.19
C PHE A 127 0.54 -11.48 -2.99
N ILE A 128 1.79 -11.24 -3.36
CA ILE A 128 2.63 -12.22 -4.02
C ILE A 128 3.49 -12.86 -2.95
N MET A 129 3.22 -14.14 -2.72
CA MET A 129 3.89 -14.97 -1.74
C MET A 129 4.91 -15.85 -2.46
N VAL A 130 6.04 -16.15 -1.81
CA VAL A 130 7.06 -17.06 -2.34
C VAL A 130 7.33 -18.19 -1.38
N ALA A 131 7.35 -19.41 -1.91
CA ALA A 131 7.66 -20.62 -1.17
C ALA A 131 9.17 -20.89 -1.25
N ARG A 132 9.77 -21.15 -0.09
CA ARG A 132 11.17 -21.49 0.08
C ARG A 132 11.32 -22.78 0.84
N ASP A 133 12.34 -23.54 0.49
CA ASP A 133 12.75 -24.72 1.23
C ASP A 133 13.29 -24.27 2.62
N PRO A 134 12.76 -24.81 3.72
CA PRO A 134 13.08 -24.31 5.06
C PRO A 134 14.53 -24.59 5.50
N VAL A 135 15.22 -25.54 4.86
CA VAL A 135 16.60 -25.92 5.19
C VAL A 135 17.60 -25.15 4.33
N THR A 136 17.35 -25.07 3.03
CA THR A 136 18.28 -24.51 2.04
C THR A 136 17.99 -23.04 1.69
N GLY A 137 16.79 -22.54 2.00
CA GLY A 137 16.32 -21.18 1.64
C GLY A 137 16.06 -20.97 0.14
N LYS A 138 16.24 -22.00 -0.69
CA LYS A 138 16.02 -21.98 -2.15
C LYS A 138 14.53 -22.03 -2.47
N ALA A 139 14.16 -21.70 -3.70
CA ALA A 139 12.77 -21.78 -4.16
C ALA A 139 12.20 -23.20 -3.99
N ALA A 140 11.05 -23.32 -3.34
CA ALA A 140 10.32 -24.57 -3.18
C ALA A 140 9.09 -24.60 -4.11
N GLN A 141 8.75 -25.78 -4.60
CA GLN A 141 7.60 -25.96 -5.47
C GLN A 141 6.30 -25.78 -4.67
N ILE A 142 5.29 -25.14 -5.29
CA ILE A 142 3.96 -24.93 -4.71
C ILE A 142 2.90 -25.72 -5.49
N ASN A 143 1.82 -26.11 -4.81
CA ASN A 143 0.68 -26.82 -5.39
C ASN A 143 0.04 -26.02 -6.53
N GLY A 144 -0.23 -26.65 -7.67
CA GLY A 144 -0.89 -26.01 -8.80
C GLY A 144 -2.39 -25.77 -8.55
N LEU A 145 -2.95 -24.74 -9.20
CA LEU A 145 -4.40 -24.50 -9.19
C LEU A 145 -5.11 -25.39 -10.21
N LYS A 146 -6.20 -26.03 -9.78
CA LYS A 146 -7.17 -26.66 -10.69
C LYS A 146 -8.23 -25.62 -11.04
N LEU A 147 -8.33 -25.29 -12.33
CA LEU A 147 -9.24 -24.26 -12.84
C LEU A 147 -10.48 -24.95 -13.42
N GLU A 148 -11.60 -24.89 -12.70
CA GLU A 148 -12.86 -25.55 -13.06
C GLU A 148 -13.79 -24.60 -13.83
N THR A 149 -13.81 -23.33 -13.44
CA THR A 149 -14.71 -22.31 -14.03
C THR A 149 -14.00 -21.36 -15.01
N ASP A 150 -14.76 -20.73 -15.90
CA ASP A 150 -14.22 -19.70 -16.79
C ASP A 150 -13.79 -18.44 -16.05
N GLU A 151 -14.40 -18.15 -14.90
CA GLU A 151 -13.98 -17.05 -14.03
C GLU A 151 -12.59 -17.31 -13.45
N GLU A 152 -12.34 -18.52 -12.92
CA GLU A 152 -11.03 -18.92 -12.41
C GLU A 152 -9.95 -18.85 -13.50
N ARG A 153 -10.27 -19.28 -14.74
CA ARG A 153 -9.35 -19.17 -15.87
C ARG A 153 -9.00 -17.73 -16.21
N ARG A 154 -9.99 -16.82 -16.17
CA ARG A 154 -9.77 -15.38 -16.40
C ARG A 154 -8.91 -14.75 -15.30
N LEU A 155 -9.18 -15.09 -14.04
CA LEU A 155 -8.39 -14.62 -12.90
C LEU A 155 -6.93 -15.10 -12.99
N PHE A 156 -6.73 -16.36 -13.35
CA PHE A 156 -5.40 -16.93 -13.55
C PHE A 156 -4.64 -16.23 -14.68
N GLN A 157 -5.29 -15.99 -15.81
CA GLN A 157 -4.69 -15.22 -16.91
C GLN A 157 -4.34 -13.79 -16.49
N SER A 158 -5.24 -13.12 -15.76
CA SER A 158 -5.01 -11.76 -15.25
C SER A 158 -3.77 -11.69 -14.34
N GLY A 159 -3.56 -12.69 -13.48
CA GLY A 159 -2.36 -12.80 -12.63
C GLY A 159 -1.08 -12.98 -13.46
N ALA A 160 -1.12 -13.81 -14.51
CA ALA A 160 0.02 -13.98 -15.42
C ALA A 160 0.39 -12.66 -16.13
N GLU A 161 -0.61 -11.91 -16.61
CA GLU A 161 -0.41 -10.60 -17.22
C GLU A 161 0.09 -9.56 -16.23
N ALA A 162 -0.40 -9.57 -14.98
CA ALA A 162 0.08 -8.68 -13.91
C ALA A 162 1.58 -8.92 -13.63
N LYS A 163 1.98 -10.18 -13.53
CA LYS A 163 3.40 -10.58 -13.40
C LYS A 163 4.24 -10.05 -14.57
N ALA A 164 3.77 -10.18 -15.81
CA ALA A 164 4.47 -9.67 -16.99
C ALA A 164 4.59 -8.13 -16.96
N ARG A 165 3.51 -7.41 -16.63
CA ARG A 165 3.53 -5.94 -16.48
C ARG A 165 4.54 -5.49 -15.42
N LYS A 166 4.64 -6.19 -14.29
CA LYS A 166 5.60 -5.88 -13.22
C LYS A 166 7.05 -6.01 -13.69
N GLN A 167 7.36 -7.04 -14.48
CA GLN A 167 8.69 -7.22 -15.08
C GLN A 167 9.06 -6.10 -16.05
N VAL A 168 8.12 -5.65 -16.88
CA VAL A 168 8.32 -4.51 -17.80
C VAL A 168 8.45 -3.18 -17.05
N ALA A 169 7.64 -2.96 -16.02
CA ALA A 169 7.76 -1.77 -15.18
C ALA A 169 9.14 -1.70 -14.48
N ALA A 170 9.65 -2.85 -14.04
CA ALA A 170 10.97 -2.95 -13.43
C ALA A 170 12.14 -2.71 -14.41
N SER A 171 11.96 -2.94 -15.72
CA SER A 171 13.01 -2.65 -16.72
C SER A 171 13.04 -1.18 -17.14
N THR A 172 11.96 -0.44 -16.90
CA THR A 172 11.80 0.98 -17.27
C THR A 172 11.91 1.95 -16.08
N ALA A 173 12.36 1.45 -14.93
CA ALA A 173 12.57 2.26 -13.73
C ALA A 173 13.64 3.35 -13.93
N LEU A 174 13.49 4.49 -13.25
CA LEU A 174 14.44 5.62 -13.31
C LEU A 174 15.85 5.27 -12.81
N THR A 175 15.97 4.18 -12.05
CA THR A 175 17.25 3.62 -11.62
C THR A 175 18.02 2.93 -12.75
N LYS A 176 17.36 2.62 -13.87
CA LYS A 176 17.93 1.92 -15.03
C LYS A 176 17.95 2.78 -16.29
N LEU A 177 16.89 3.57 -16.49
CA LEU A 177 16.73 4.44 -17.65
C LEU A 177 16.62 5.90 -17.22
N PRO A 178 17.17 6.85 -17.99
CA PRO A 178 17.03 8.27 -17.70
C PRO A 178 15.55 8.73 -17.83
N PRO A 179 15.20 9.89 -17.25
CA PRO A 179 13.90 10.51 -17.46
C PRO A 179 13.61 10.80 -18.93
N SER A 180 12.32 10.97 -19.27
CA SER A 180 11.92 11.39 -20.62
C SER A 180 12.39 12.83 -20.91
N VAL A 181 12.39 13.23 -22.18
CA VAL A 181 12.76 14.61 -22.56
C VAL A 181 11.90 15.64 -21.84
N GLU A 182 10.59 15.42 -21.78
CA GLU A 182 9.66 16.30 -21.05
C GLU A 182 9.97 16.37 -19.55
N GLU A 183 10.37 15.24 -18.95
CA GLU A 183 10.74 15.19 -17.54
C GLU A 183 12.09 15.85 -17.27
N MET A 184 13.05 15.75 -18.19
CA MET A 184 14.33 16.46 -18.09
C MET A 184 14.13 17.98 -18.14
N VAL A 185 13.24 18.47 -19.01
CA VAL A 185 12.87 19.90 -19.03
C VAL A 185 12.24 20.31 -17.70
N LEU A 186 11.31 19.51 -17.17
CA LEU A 186 10.72 19.78 -15.87
C LEU A 186 11.76 19.83 -14.74
N VAL A 187 12.71 18.89 -14.72
CA VAL A 187 13.79 18.89 -13.70
C VAL A 187 14.62 20.15 -13.80
N HIS A 188 14.93 20.62 -15.01
CA HIS A 188 15.63 21.87 -15.22
C HIS A 188 14.82 23.07 -14.70
N ASP A 189 13.52 23.13 -14.99
CA ASP A 189 12.64 24.19 -14.52
C ASP A 189 12.53 24.20 -12.99
N LEU A 190 12.41 23.04 -12.35
CA LEU A 190 12.41 22.89 -10.89
C LEU A 190 13.72 23.36 -10.27
N HIS A 191 14.86 23.06 -10.88
CA HIS A 191 16.17 23.55 -10.44
C HIS A 191 16.26 25.07 -10.51
N LEU A 192 15.79 25.69 -11.60
CA LEU A 192 15.73 27.15 -11.72
C LEU A 192 14.80 27.77 -10.68
N GLN A 193 13.65 27.15 -10.41
CA GLN A 193 12.72 27.58 -9.37
C GLN A 193 13.34 27.48 -7.97
N SER A 194 13.99 26.36 -7.65
CA SER A 194 14.68 26.15 -6.37
C SER A 194 15.73 27.23 -6.11
N LYS A 195 16.53 27.61 -7.13
CA LYS A 195 17.48 28.72 -7.02
C LYS A 195 16.81 30.05 -6.73
N LYS A 196 15.71 30.38 -7.41
CA LYS A 196 14.95 31.62 -7.15
C LYS A 196 14.39 31.65 -5.73
N PHE A 197 13.90 30.51 -5.24
CA PHE A 197 13.32 30.41 -3.90
C PHE A 197 14.36 30.35 -2.78
N SER A 198 15.63 30.10 -3.11
CA SER A 198 16.73 30.17 -2.15
C SER A 198 16.91 31.61 -1.61
N ASP A 199 16.64 32.62 -2.45
CA ASP A 199 16.69 34.03 -2.05
C ASP A 199 15.37 34.48 -1.40
N GLN A 200 14.23 34.09 -1.96
CA GLN A 200 12.90 34.44 -1.45
C GLN A 200 11.89 33.29 -1.65
N LYS A 201 11.67 32.49 -0.60
CA LYS A 201 10.74 31.35 -0.62
C LYS A 201 9.29 31.82 -0.43
N PRO A 202 8.37 31.55 -1.38
CA PRO A 202 6.94 31.81 -1.20
C PRO A 202 6.33 30.99 -0.06
N GLU A 203 5.29 31.50 0.61
CA GLU A 203 4.65 30.80 1.74
C GLU A 203 4.00 29.47 1.35
N ASN A 204 3.51 29.38 0.11
CA ASN A 204 2.86 28.20 -0.47
C ASN A 204 3.86 27.15 -1.01
N VAL A 205 5.15 27.35 -0.79
CA VAL A 205 6.22 26.44 -1.21
C VAL A 205 6.96 25.90 0.02
N ILE A 206 7.42 24.66 -0.08
CA ILE A 206 8.30 24.02 0.89
C ILE A 206 9.36 23.21 0.13
N PHE A 207 10.59 23.22 0.62
CA PHE A 207 11.64 22.39 0.03
C PHE A 207 11.45 20.95 0.47
N MET A 208 11.89 20.01 -0.37
CA MET A 208 11.62 18.59 -0.13
C MET A 208 12.28 18.09 1.15
N ASP A 209 13.54 18.45 1.39
CA ASP A 209 14.32 18.11 2.58
C ASP A 209 13.68 18.60 3.90
N GLU A 210 13.03 19.76 3.89
CA GLU A 210 12.28 20.31 5.03
C GLU A 210 11.06 19.45 5.45
N THR A 211 10.69 18.46 4.63
CA THR A 211 9.56 17.54 4.91
C THR A 211 9.99 16.19 5.46
N GLU A 212 11.30 15.96 5.67
CA GLU A 212 11.78 14.67 6.17
C GLU A 212 11.51 14.51 7.67
N ILE A 213 10.94 13.37 8.05
CA ILE A 213 10.93 12.88 9.44
C ILE A 213 11.47 11.46 9.48
N SER A 214 12.12 11.08 10.59
CA SER A 214 12.70 9.75 10.73
C SER A 214 12.38 9.13 12.09
N LYS A 215 12.42 7.80 12.14
CA LYS A 215 12.36 7.02 13.36
C LYS A 215 13.32 5.83 13.26
N VAL A 216 13.82 5.38 14.41
CA VAL A 216 14.61 4.15 14.51
C VAL A 216 13.86 3.16 15.39
N VAL A 217 13.77 1.91 14.95
CA VAL A 217 13.02 0.84 15.62
C VAL A 217 13.92 -0.39 15.76
N ILE A 218 13.90 -1.03 16.92
CA ILE A 218 14.54 -2.33 17.14
C ILE A 218 13.49 -3.41 16.91
N CYS A 219 13.80 -4.41 16.10
CA CYS A 219 12.89 -5.51 15.83
C CYS A 219 12.84 -6.50 17.01
N HIS A 220 11.66 -6.70 17.60
CA HIS A 220 11.46 -7.57 18.75
C HIS A 220 10.82 -8.92 18.38
N PRO A 221 10.95 -9.96 19.25
CA PRO A 221 10.37 -11.27 18.98
C PRO A 221 8.86 -11.29 18.78
N SER A 222 8.11 -10.32 19.30
CA SER A 222 6.66 -10.18 19.08
C SER A 222 6.27 -9.83 17.65
N GLU A 223 7.22 -9.36 16.83
CA GLU A 223 7.00 -8.85 15.47
C GLU A 223 7.40 -9.88 14.40
N ARG A 224 7.71 -11.12 14.82
CA ARG A 224 8.19 -12.18 13.94
C ARG A 224 7.05 -12.99 13.34
N ASN A 225 7.26 -13.43 12.10
CA ASN A 225 6.50 -14.53 11.50
C ASN A 225 6.95 -15.87 12.08
N ILE A 226 6.25 -16.95 11.68
CA ILE A 226 6.52 -18.32 12.15
C ILE A 226 7.95 -18.82 11.82
N HIS A 227 8.69 -18.12 10.95
CA HIS A 227 10.05 -18.44 10.51
C HIS A 227 11.11 -17.55 11.17
N GLY A 228 10.75 -16.76 12.17
CA GLY A 228 11.70 -15.95 12.94
C GLY A 228 12.20 -14.68 12.22
N ASN A 229 11.57 -14.28 11.13
CA ASN A 229 11.82 -13.00 10.46
C ASN A 229 10.71 -12.02 10.75
N VAL A 230 11.01 -10.73 10.74
CA VAL A 230 9.98 -9.68 10.82
C VAL A 230 9.02 -9.85 9.65
N PHE A 231 7.73 -9.83 9.97
CA PHE A 231 6.68 -10.04 9.00
C PHE A 231 6.44 -8.81 8.12
N GLY A 232 5.96 -9.01 6.89
CA GLY A 232 5.71 -7.92 5.94
C GLY A 232 4.70 -6.91 6.48
N GLY A 233 3.67 -7.39 7.17
CA GLY A 233 2.64 -6.62 7.85
C GLY A 233 3.21 -5.59 8.83
N PHE A 234 4.21 -5.97 9.64
CA PHE A 234 4.85 -5.06 10.57
C PHE A 234 5.58 -3.90 9.86
N LEU A 235 6.29 -4.19 8.76
CA LEU A 235 6.96 -3.16 7.97
C LEU A 235 5.95 -2.22 7.32
N MET A 236 4.83 -2.75 6.79
CA MET A 236 3.73 -1.94 6.25
C MET A 236 3.08 -1.07 7.31
N GLN A 237 2.78 -1.63 8.48
CA GLN A 237 2.23 -0.91 9.63
C GLN A 237 3.16 0.24 10.05
N SER A 238 4.44 -0.08 10.28
CA SER A 238 5.44 0.89 10.72
C SER A 238 5.69 2.00 9.70
N ALA A 239 5.74 1.67 8.41
CA ALA A 239 5.89 2.63 7.33
C ALA A 239 4.66 3.55 7.23
N TYR A 240 3.46 2.98 7.28
CA TYR A 240 2.22 3.74 7.24
C TYR A 240 2.14 4.73 8.40
N GLU A 241 2.46 4.31 9.63
CA GLU A 241 2.37 5.20 10.80
C GLU A 241 3.32 6.39 10.70
N LEU A 242 4.54 6.17 10.21
CA LEU A 242 5.49 7.26 9.97
C LEU A 242 5.02 8.16 8.82
N ALA A 243 4.46 7.59 7.75
CA ALA A 243 3.91 8.35 6.64
C ALA A 243 2.72 9.21 7.07
N PHE A 244 1.82 8.66 7.88
CA PHE A 244 0.64 9.36 8.39
C PHE A 244 1.02 10.51 9.33
N ALA A 245 2.03 10.31 10.18
CA ALA A 245 2.58 11.39 11.01
C ALA A 245 3.17 12.52 10.15
N ASN A 246 3.93 12.19 9.10
CA ASN A 246 4.46 13.20 8.18
C ASN A 246 3.34 13.90 7.41
N ALA A 247 2.33 13.15 6.96
CA ALA A 247 1.16 13.69 6.27
C ALA A 247 0.41 14.71 7.15
N LEU A 248 0.23 14.42 8.44
CA LEU A 248 -0.37 15.35 9.40
C LEU A 248 0.45 16.65 9.55
N ILE A 249 1.78 16.52 9.70
CA ILE A 249 2.69 17.67 9.85
C ILE A 249 2.67 18.54 8.60
N PHE A 250 2.73 17.91 7.42
CA PHE A 250 2.77 18.58 6.13
C PHE A 250 1.44 19.25 5.79
N ALA A 251 0.33 18.51 5.90
CA ALA A 251 -1.00 19.01 5.54
C ALA A 251 -1.56 20.02 6.55
N ARG A 252 -1.12 19.94 7.82
CA ARG A 252 -1.68 20.73 8.94
C ARG A 252 -3.19 20.55 9.09
N SER A 253 -3.69 19.39 8.66
CA SER A 253 -5.09 18.95 8.74
C SER A 253 -5.13 17.43 8.74
N ALA A 254 -6.26 16.83 9.10
CA ALA A 254 -6.41 15.38 9.14
C ALA A 254 -6.35 14.80 7.71
N PRO A 255 -5.28 14.08 7.33
CA PRO A 255 -5.20 13.45 6.02
C PRO A 255 -6.02 12.17 6.02
N PHE A 256 -6.48 11.76 4.84
CA PHE A 256 -7.03 10.43 4.62
C PHE A 256 -6.18 9.68 3.61
N PHE A 257 -6.10 8.37 3.77
CA PHE A 257 -5.32 7.51 2.90
C PHE A 257 -6.06 7.23 1.59
N ILE A 258 -5.34 7.34 0.47
CA ILE A 258 -5.88 7.13 -0.87
C ILE A 258 -5.39 5.80 -1.43
N CYS A 259 -4.08 5.60 -1.45
CA CYS A 259 -3.48 4.38 -1.99
C CYS A 259 -2.08 4.13 -1.47
N LEU A 260 -1.68 2.88 -1.54
CA LEU A 260 -0.31 2.39 -1.38
C LEU A 260 0.10 1.81 -2.72
N ASP A 261 1.17 2.33 -3.31
CA ASP A 261 1.71 1.78 -4.56
C ASP A 261 2.39 0.42 -4.33
N ASP A 262 2.81 -0.24 -5.41
CA ASP A 262 3.43 -1.56 -5.36
C ASP A 262 4.69 -1.58 -4.47
N ILE A 263 4.75 -2.57 -3.58
CA ILE A 263 5.85 -2.80 -2.64
C ILE A 263 6.59 -4.06 -3.05
N SER A 264 7.92 -4.04 -3.00
CA SER A 264 8.75 -5.24 -3.08
C SER A 264 9.56 -5.40 -1.79
N PHE A 265 9.48 -6.58 -1.17
CA PHE A 265 10.28 -6.95 -0.01
C PHE A 265 11.61 -7.53 -0.51
N LEU A 266 12.62 -6.66 -0.60
CA LEU A 266 13.89 -6.98 -1.24
C LEU A 266 14.75 -7.91 -0.40
N ARG A 267 14.67 -7.76 0.92
CA ARG A 267 15.53 -8.46 1.88
C ARG A 267 14.73 -8.92 3.10
N PRO A 268 15.08 -10.08 3.68
CA PRO A 268 14.53 -10.48 4.96
C PRO A 268 15.06 -9.57 6.07
N VAL A 269 14.21 -9.23 7.02
CA VAL A 269 14.58 -8.50 8.24
C VAL A 269 14.55 -9.49 9.41
N HIS A 270 15.67 -9.63 10.12
CA HIS A 270 15.78 -10.54 11.25
C HIS A 270 15.40 -9.85 12.57
N ILE A 271 15.02 -10.66 13.56
CA ILE A 271 14.80 -10.17 14.94
C ILE A 271 16.11 -9.60 15.48
N GLY A 272 16.02 -8.49 16.22
CA GLY A 272 17.17 -7.74 16.73
C GLY A 272 17.79 -6.77 15.73
N ALA A 273 17.33 -6.76 14.46
CA ALA A 273 17.75 -5.77 13.49
C ALA A 273 17.33 -4.35 13.91
N LEU A 274 18.17 -3.37 13.58
CA LEU A 274 17.89 -1.95 13.80
C LEU A 274 17.36 -1.35 12.48
N LEU A 275 16.08 -0.96 12.46
CA LEU A 275 15.45 -0.35 11.31
C LEU A 275 15.52 1.17 11.42
N SER A 276 16.19 1.81 10.47
CA SER A 276 16.13 3.26 10.26
C SER A 276 15.10 3.56 9.18
N MET A 277 14.03 4.24 9.56
CA MET A 277 12.94 4.63 8.66
C MET A 277 12.98 6.13 8.44
N SER A 278 12.95 6.58 7.19
CA SER A 278 12.76 7.98 6.83
C SER A 278 11.53 8.16 5.95
N SER A 279 10.76 9.20 6.24
CA SER A 279 9.53 9.57 5.54
C SER A 279 9.70 10.96 4.95
N LEU A 280 9.45 11.10 3.64
CA LEU A 280 9.67 12.31 2.87
C LEU A 280 8.45 12.60 2.00
N VAL A 281 7.99 13.85 1.94
CA VAL A 281 6.94 14.24 0.99
C VAL A 281 7.58 14.46 -0.36
N VAL A 282 7.39 13.49 -1.26
CA VAL A 282 8.11 13.45 -2.54
C VAL A 282 7.40 14.19 -3.65
N TYR A 283 6.08 14.33 -3.58
CA TYR A 283 5.34 15.06 -4.59
C TYR A 283 4.10 15.71 -3.99
N SER A 284 4.03 17.04 -4.09
CA SER A 284 2.82 17.81 -3.86
C SER A 284 2.80 18.96 -4.87
N PRO A 285 1.79 19.04 -5.74
CA PRO A 285 1.67 20.15 -6.69
C PRO A 285 1.18 21.45 -6.00
N GLY A 286 0.76 21.38 -4.74
CA GLY A 286 0.13 22.47 -4.01
C GLY A 286 -1.32 22.73 -4.42
N ALA A 287 -1.92 23.76 -3.83
CA ALA A 287 -3.27 24.18 -4.18
C ALA A 287 -3.41 24.53 -5.68
N PRO A 288 -4.55 24.23 -6.31
CA PRO A 288 -5.80 23.73 -5.74
C PRO A 288 -5.87 22.19 -5.56
N SER A 289 -4.80 21.47 -5.86
CA SER A 289 -4.81 20.02 -5.64
C SER A 289 -4.86 19.68 -4.16
N ARG A 290 -5.47 18.53 -3.86
CA ARG A 290 -5.70 18.03 -2.50
C ARG A 290 -5.02 16.70 -2.22
N SER A 291 -4.18 16.22 -3.14
CA SER A 291 -3.42 14.98 -2.97
C SER A 291 -1.93 15.22 -3.03
N PHE A 292 -1.20 14.44 -2.25
CA PHE A 292 0.26 14.45 -2.21
C PHE A 292 0.78 13.04 -1.92
N GLN A 293 2.03 12.80 -2.30
CA GLN A 293 2.69 11.51 -2.10
C GLN A 293 3.81 11.63 -1.09
N ILE A 294 3.90 10.61 -0.23
CA ILE A 294 4.98 10.37 0.70
C ILE A 294 5.73 9.10 0.31
N LYS A 295 7.06 9.15 0.35
CA LYS A 295 7.93 7.98 0.30
C LYS A 295 8.44 7.68 1.70
N VAL A 296 8.34 6.42 2.12
CA VAL A 296 9.01 5.91 3.32
C VAL A 296 10.08 4.91 2.91
N LYS A 297 11.32 5.20 3.26
CA LYS A 297 12.46 4.31 3.05
C LYS A 297 12.80 3.61 4.37
N ILE A 298 12.97 2.29 4.32
CA ILE A 298 13.41 1.49 5.46
C ILE A 298 14.78 0.89 5.14
N ASP A 299 15.77 1.26 5.95
CA ASP A 299 17.11 0.69 5.91
C ASP A 299 17.39 -0.14 7.16
N ILE A 300 18.06 -1.28 6.99
CA ILE A 300 18.59 -2.10 8.07
C ILE A 300 19.99 -1.59 8.39
N ILE A 301 20.22 -1.23 9.65
CA ILE A 301 21.53 -0.82 10.17
C ILE A 301 22.16 -2.02 10.88
N ASP A 302 23.37 -2.39 10.46
CA ASP A 302 24.24 -3.26 11.23
C ASP A 302 25.23 -2.39 12.03
N PRO A 303 25.04 -2.24 13.35
CA PRO A 303 25.92 -1.41 14.16
C PRO A 303 27.32 -2.00 14.35
N LEU A 304 27.50 -3.32 14.18
CA LEU A 304 28.78 -3.99 14.33
C LEU A 304 29.63 -3.85 13.07
N GLN A 305 29.00 -3.92 11.89
CA GLN A 305 29.67 -3.78 10.60
C GLN A 305 29.68 -2.34 10.06
N GLY A 306 28.84 -1.46 10.62
CA GLY A 306 28.68 -0.09 10.15
C GLY A 306 28.00 0.01 8.78
N THR A 307 27.27 -1.02 8.35
CA THR A 307 26.60 -1.07 7.05
C THR A 307 25.14 -0.62 7.15
N ARG A 308 24.61 -0.10 6.05
CA ARG A 308 23.23 0.33 5.91
C ARG A 308 22.66 -0.19 4.59
N ASP A 309 21.68 -1.07 4.69
CA ASP A 309 21.09 -1.76 3.54
C ASP A 309 19.60 -1.45 3.43
N THR A 310 19.17 -0.96 2.26
CA THR A 310 17.74 -0.70 2.01
C THR A 310 16.94 -2.00 1.93
N SER A 311 15.96 -2.14 2.81
CA SER A 311 15.05 -3.29 2.84
C SER A 311 13.84 -3.05 1.94
N ASN A 312 13.20 -1.89 2.12
CA ASN A 312 11.91 -1.60 1.52
C ASN A 312 11.74 -0.10 1.26
N GLU A 313 10.98 0.21 0.24
CA GLU A 313 10.47 1.55 -0.02
C GLU A 313 8.95 1.49 -0.19
N PHE A 314 8.24 2.36 0.51
CA PHE A 314 6.78 2.48 0.47
C PHE A 314 6.43 3.82 -0.13
N HIS A 315 5.51 3.85 -1.07
CA HIS A 315 4.98 5.09 -1.63
C HIS A 315 3.49 5.16 -1.31
N LEU A 316 3.12 6.12 -0.48
CA LEU A 316 1.77 6.30 0.02
C LEU A 316 1.21 7.62 -0.49
N THR A 317 -0.01 7.60 -1.02
CA THR A 317 -0.71 8.82 -1.42
C THR A 317 -1.78 9.14 -0.39
N PHE A 318 -1.78 10.40 0.05
CA PHE A 318 -2.73 10.94 1.00
C PHE A 318 -3.53 12.08 0.38
N GLY A 319 -4.71 12.29 0.95
CA GLY A 319 -5.65 13.32 0.59
C GLY A 319 -6.02 14.21 1.76
N VAL A 320 -6.44 15.44 1.47
CA VAL A 320 -7.06 16.35 2.44
C VAL A 320 -8.49 16.69 2.02
N ALA A 321 -9.36 16.92 3.01
CA ALA A 321 -10.74 17.31 2.76
C ALA A 321 -10.83 18.67 2.04
N LYS A 322 -11.95 18.91 1.34
CA LYS A 322 -12.17 20.13 0.53
C LYS A 322 -12.17 21.40 1.38
N ASP A 323 -12.64 21.29 2.61
CA ASP A 323 -12.78 22.33 3.62
C ASP A 323 -11.55 22.43 4.55
N SER A 324 -10.43 21.80 4.20
CA SER A 324 -9.18 21.95 4.94
C SER A 324 -8.79 23.42 5.07
N ALA A 325 -8.62 23.88 6.32
CA ALA A 325 -8.29 25.27 6.64
C ALA A 325 -6.91 25.70 6.09
N SER A 326 -5.98 24.76 5.93
CA SER A 326 -4.66 24.99 5.34
C SER A 326 -4.62 24.43 3.92
N PRO A 327 -4.29 25.24 2.90
CA PRO A 327 -4.00 24.73 1.57
C PRO A 327 -2.69 23.94 1.58
N LEU A 328 -2.60 22.92 0.71
CA LEU A 328 -1.36 22.17 0.52
C LEU A 328 -0.28 23.06 -0.12
N LYS A 329 0.94 22.93 0.38
CA LYS A 329 2.13 23.58 -0.20
C LYS A 329 2.65 22.77 -1.38
N ALA A 330 3.22 23.46 -2.37
CA ALA A 330 3.96 22.82 -3.44
C ALA A 330 5.35 22.41 -2.93
N VAL A 331 5.74 21.17 -3.20
CA VAL A 331 7.07 20.65 -2.86
C VAL A 331 8.03 20.93 -4.02
N ILE A 332 9.19 21.49 -3.71
CA ILE A 332 10.24 21.78 -4.69
C ILE A 332 11.52 21.01 -4.33
N PRO A 333 12.03 20.13 -5.22
CA PRO A 333 13.31 19.48 -5.01
C PRO A 333 14.47 20.46 -5.20
N GLN A 334 15.53 20.31 -4.41
CA GLN A 334 16.74 21.13 -4.48
C GLN A 334 17.92 20.40 -5.11
N SER A 335 17.99 19.09 -4.93
CA SER A 335 19.04 18.24 -5.51
C SER A 335 18.53 17.43 -6.71
N TYR A 336 19.48 16.90 -7.51
CA TYR A 336 19.13 15.99 -8.61
C TYR A 336 18.45 14.71 -8.09
N ASP A 337 18.91 14.17 -6.97
CA ASP A 337 18.34 12.97 -6.36
C ASP A 337 16.90 13.21 -5.88
N GLU A 338 16.64 14.35 -5.23
CA GLU A 338 15.28 14.77 -4.90
C GLU A 338 14.42 14.96 -6.15
N ALA A 339 14.99 15.49 -7.24
CA ALA A 339 14.26 15.66 -8.49
C ALA A 339 13.88 14.31 -9.12
N MET A 340 14.74 13.28 -9.01
CA MET A 340 14.38 11.92 -9.44
C MET A 340 13.25 11.33 -8.62
N VAL A 341 13.32 11.50 -7.30
CA VAL A 341 12.28 11.04 -6.37
C VAL A 341 10.96 11.80 -6.58
N PHE A 342 11.03 13.10 -6.89
CA PHE A 342 9.89 13.93 -7.29
C PHE A 342 9.20 13.41 -8.55
N LEU A 343 9.98 13.08 -9.58
CA LEU A 343 9.46 12.49 -10.82
C LEU A 343 8.79 11.13 -10.56
N GLU A 344 9.39 10.30 -9.71
CA GLU A 344 8.81 9.02 -9.28
C GLU A 344 7.42 9.23 -8.66
N GLY A 345 7.31 10.19 -7.73
CA GLY A 345 6.04 10.49 -7.09
C GLY A 345 5.00 11.09 -8.03
N ARG A 346 5.44 11.94 -8.97
CA ARG A 346 4.58 12.44 -10.04
C ARG A 346 4.04 11.32 -10.92
N ARG A 347 4.90 10.36 -11.32
CA ARG A 347 4.51 9.21 -12.16
C ARG A 347 3.48 8.32 -11.45
N ARG A 348 3.71 8.01 -10.17
CA ARG A 348 2.79 7.20 -9.36
C ARG A 348 1.45 7.87 -9.13
N ARG A 349 1.42 9.18 -8.83
CA ARG A 349 0.17 9.94 -8.76
C ARG A 349 -0.61 9.91 -10.08
N LYS A 350 0.08 10.04 -11.22
CA LYS A 350 -0.58 9.90 -12.54
C LYS A 350 -1.18 8.51 -12.73
N ARG A 351 -0.48 7.44 -12.34
CA ARG A 351 -1.01 6.06 -12.37
C ARG A 351 -2.26 5.94 -11.50
N TRP A 352 -2.24 6.53 -10.30
CA TRP A 352 -3.42 6.57 -9.42
C TRP A 352 -4.62 7.24 -10.10
N LEU A 353 -4.44 8.42 -10.71
CA LEU A 353 -5.54 9.13 -11.37
C LEU A 353 -6.21 8.27 -12.45
N VAL A 354 -5.42 7.56 -13.25
CA VAL A 354 -5.92 6.64 -14.28
C VAL A 354 -6.68 5.46 -13.65
N ALA A 355 -6.12 4.85 -12.61
CA ALA A 355 -6.77 3.75 -11.90
C ALA A 355 -8.08 4.19 -11.21
N ALA A 356 -8.08 5.35 -10.57
CA ALA A 356 -9.25 5.92 -9.92
C ALA A 356 -10.38 6.19 -10.94
N ALA A 357 -10.05 6.76 -12.11
CA ALA A 357 -11.03 7.00 -13.17
C ALA A 357 -11.65 5.69 -13.69
N HIS A 358 -10.81 4.67 -13.93
CA HIS A 358 -11.27 3.34 -14.33
C HIS A 358 -12.18 2.70 -13.26
N ASN A 359 -11.75 2.69 -12.00
CA ASN A 359 -12.51 2.11 -10.89
C ASN A 359 -13.85 2.83 -10.69
N THR A 360 -13.88 4.17 -10.79
CA THR A 360 -15.12 4.95 -10.71
C THR A 360 -16.08 4.58 -11.84
N ALA A 361 -15.60 4.46 -13.08
CA ALA A 361 -16.44 4.08 -14.21
C ALA A 361 -17.02 2.66 -14.04
N THR A 362 -16.18 1.71 -13.62
CA THR A 362 -16.58 0.31 -13.38
C THR A 362 -17.62 0.19 -12.27
N LEU A 363 -17.39 0.82 -11.12
CA LEU A 363 -18.31 0.78 -9.98
C LEU A 363 -19.64 1.46 -10.30
N LYS A 364 -19.61 2.59 -11.01
CA LYS A 364 -20.83 3.27 -11.47
C LYS A 364 -21.69 2.36 -12.36
N GLY A 365 -21.06 1.57 -13.24
CA GLY A 365 -21.76 0.55 -14.05
C GLY A 365 -22.40 -0.56 -13.22
N GLN A 366 -21.93 -0.81 -12.00
CA GLN A 366 -22.45 -1.79 -11.04
C GLN A 366 -23.42 -1.17 -10.01
N GLY A 367 -23.76 0.12 -10.14
CA GLY A 367 -24.60 0.84 -9.17
C GLY A 367 -23.90 1.13 -7.83
N ARG A 368 -22.57 1.03 -7.77
CA ARG A 368 -21.72 1.28 -6.59
C ARG A 368 -20.94 2.59 -6.76
N LYS A 369 -20.35 3.12 -5.67
CA LYS A 369 -19.61 4.40 -5.67
C LYS A 369 -18.14 4.21 -5.34
N ASN A 370 -17.28 4.97 -6.02
CA ASN A 370 -15.88 5.16 -5.65
C ASN A 370 -15.76 6.51 -4.93
N ILE A 371 -16.08 6.55 -3.63
CA ILE A 371 -16.16 7.80 -2.86
C ILE A 371 -14.83 8.55 -2.89
N VAL A 372 -13.71 7.84 -2.73
CA VAL A 372 -12.36 8.44 -2.75
C VAL A 372 -12.02 8.96 -4.13
N GLY A 373 -12.29 8.18 -5.19
CA GLY A 373 -12.04 8.57 -6.56
C GLY A 373 -12.89 9.78 -6.99
N GLU A 374 -14.19 9.78 -6.69
CA GLU A 374 -15.11 10.88 -7.01
C GLU A 374 -14.72 12.17 -6.28
N GLU A 375 -14.37 12.08 -4.98
CA GLU A 375 -13.94 13.23 -4.20
C GLU A 375 -12.68 13.87 -4.82
N MET A 376 -11.73 13.07 -5.29
CA MET A 376 -10.43 13.58 -5.71
C MET A 376 -10.33 13.91 -7.20
N LEU A 377 -11.04 13.17 -8.08
CA LEU A 377 -11.07 13.45 -9.51
C LEU A 377 -11.84 14.73 -9.84
N GLY A 378 -12.91 15.04 -9.09
CA GLY A 378 -13.69 16.26 -9.31
C GLY A 378 -12.85 17.54 -9.19
N VAL A 379 -11.77 17.51 -8.42
CA VAL A 379 -10.82 18.63 -8.28
C VAL A 379 -9.96 18.77 -9.53
N GLU A 380 -9.48 17.67 -10.10
CA GLU A 380 -8.57 17.70 -11.24
C GLU A 380 -9.31 18.06 -12.53
N ASP A 381 -10.57 17.65 -12.69
CA ASP A 381 -11.44 18.09 -13.79
C ASP A 381 -11.71 19.60 -13.73
N ASP A 382 -11.87 20.17 -12.54
CA ASP A 382 -12.04 21.61 -12.34
C ASP A 382 -10.74 22.39 -12.62
N ILE A 383 -9.57 21.79 -12.37
CA ILE A 383 -8.26 22.35 -12.75
C ILE A 383 -8.09 22.33 -14.27
N ALA A 384 -8.37 21.18 -14.91
CA ALA A 384 -8.21 21.00 -16.35
C ALA A 384 -9.16 21.90 -17.17
N LYS A 385 -10.30 22.32 -16.61
CA LYS A 385 -11.22 23.29 -17.25
C LYS A 385 -10.82 24.76 -17.05
N ARG A 386 -9.87 25.05 -16.16
CA ARG A 386 -9.41 26.42 -15.82
C ARG A 386 -8.09 26.79 -16.48
N VAL A 387 -7.40 25.82 -17.09
CA VAL A 387 -6.22 26.00 -17.95
C VAL A 387 -6.69 25.89 -19.40
#